data_AF-A0A7V5QCG1-F1
#
_entry.id   AF-A0A7V5QCG1-F1
#
_cell.length_a   1.000
_cell.length_b   1.000
_cell.length_c   1.000
_cell.angle_alpha   90.00
_cell.angle_beta   90.00
_cell.angle_gamma   90.00
#
_symmetry.space_group_name_H-M   'P 1'
#
loop_
_entity.id
_entity.type
_entity.pdbx_description
1 polymer ?
#
loop_
_entity_poly.entity_id
_entity_poly.type
_entity_poly.pdbx_seq_one_letter_code
_entity_poly.pdbx_strand_id
1 'polypeptide(L)'
;MSDRILDAGHAVEDSADTEMRPQLLSEFIGQDQARSNLKVFIDAARGRGDALDHVLFAGPPGLGKTTFAQIVARELGVNFRATSGPVISKPGDL
;
A
#
# COMPACT_ATOMS: atom_id res chain seq x y z
N MET A 1 16.24 -30.70 -10.66
CA MET A 1 15.54 -29.58 -11.32
C MET A 1 14.07 -29.80 -11.07
N SER A 2 13.53 -29.16 -10.03
CA SER A 2 12.11 -29.30 -9.68
C SER A 2 11.42 -28.00 -10.07
N ASP A 3 10.50 -28.19 -10.99
CA ASP A 3 9.71 -27.23 -11.73
C ASP A 3 8.94 -26.32 -10.77
N ARG A 4 9.24 -25.01 -10.80
CA ARG A 4 8.43 -24.00 -10.12
C ARG A 4 7.28 -23.67 -11.06
N ILE A 5 6.13 -24.28 -10.80
CA ILE A 5 4.83 -23.84 -11.31
C ILE A 5 4.59 -22.44 -10.73
N LEU A 6 4.98 -21.41 -11.48
CA LEU A 6 4.51 -20.05 -11.29
C LEU A 6 3.20 -19.96 -12.06
N ASP A 7 2.11 -20.23 -11.37
CA ASP A 7 0.77 -19.88 -11.85
C ASP A 7 0.70 -18.34 -11.95
N ALA A 8 0.76 -17.84 -13.18
CA ALA A 8 0.66 -16.43 -13.53
C ALA A 8 -0.80 -15.99 -13.77
N GLY A 9 -1.75 -16.59 -13.06
CA GLY A 9 -3.16 -16.30 -13.19
C GLY A 9 -3.70 -15.37 -12.10
N HIS A 10 -3.24 -14.12 -11.98
CA HIS A 10 -3.85 -13.14 -11.04
C HIS A 10 -3.87 -11.73 -11.63
N ALA A 11 -4.59 -11.53 -12.74
CA ALA A 11 -4.79 -10.19 -13.31
C ALA A 11 -6.28 -9.79 -13.48
N VAL A 12 -7.24 -10.64 -13.12
CA VAL A 12 -8.66 -10.40 -13.47
C VAL A 12 -9.62 -10.44 -12.26
N GLU A 13 -9.22 -10.95 -11.09
CA GLU A 13 -10.11 -11.04 -9.91
C GLU A 13 -10.11 -9.80 -9.00
N ASP A 14 -9.09 -8.91 -9.07
CA ASP A 14 -8.91 -7.80 -8.11
C ASP A 14 -9.87 -6.60 -8.35
N SER A 15 -10.56 -6.55 -9.50
CA SER A 15 -11.32 -5.37 -9.93
C SER A 15 -12.59 -5.13 -9.10
N ALA A 16 -13.33 -6.18 -8.75
CA ALA A 16 -14.57 -6.07 -7.97
C ALA A 16 -14.29 -5.85 -6.47
N ASP A 17 -13.23 -6.47 -5.94
CA ASP A 17 -12.81 -6.31 -4.54
C ASP A 17 -12.20 -4.94 -4.25
N THR A 18 -11.72 -4.22 -5.26
CA THR A 18 -11.14 -2.88 -5.10
C THR A 18 -12.17 -1.87 -4.60
N GLU A 19 -13.45 -2.02 -4.96
CA GLU A 19 -14.53 -1.14 -4.50
C GLU A 19 -14.88 -1.32 -3.01
N MET A 20 -14.59 -2.49 -2.44
CA MET A 20 -14.86 -2.78 -1.01
C MET A 20 -13.73 -2.38 -0.06
N ARG A 21 -12.55 -2.01 -0.59
CA ARG A 21 -11.42 -1.61 0.26
C ARG A 21 -11.63 -0.20 0.82
N PRO A 22 -11.25 0.06 2.08
CA PRO A 22 -11.28 1.42 2.63
C PRO A 22 -10.36 2.34 1.82
N GLN A 23 -10.85 3.54 1.52
CA GLN A 23 -10.17 4.55 0.71
C GLN A 23 -9.51 5.61 1.59
N LEU A 24 -10.09 5.86 2.75
CA LEU A 24 -9.60 6.82 3.76
C LEU A 24 -9.13 6.10 5.02
N LEU A 25 -8.24 6.75 5.76
CA LEU A 25 -7.72 6.19 7.01
C LEU A 25 -8.81 6.00 8.07
N SER A 26 -9.84 6.84 8.03
CA SER A 26 -11.03 6.74 8.89
C SER A 26 -11.90 5.52 8.61
N GLU A 27 -11.88 5.00 7.39
CA GLU A 27 -12.69 3.85 6.96
C GLU A 27 -12.01 2.52 7.28
N PHE A 28 -10.70 2.52 7.53
CA PHE A 28 -9.95 1.32 7.84
C PHE A 28 -10.32 0.81 9.24
N ILE A 29 -10.82 -0.42 9.35
CA ILE A 29 -11.28 -0.99 10.62
C ILE A 29 -10.13 -1.67 11.39
N GLY A 30 -10.00 -1.35 12.68
CA GLY A 30 -8.95 -1.86 13.55
C GLY A 30 -7.59 -1.15 13.34
N GLN A 31 -6.51 -1.77 13.84
CA GLN A 31 -5.15 -1.22 13.73
C GLN A 31 -5.00 0.21 14.29
N ASP A 32 -5.71 0.54 15.37
CA ASP A 32 -5.84 1.92 15.90
C ASP A 32 -4.49 2.62 16.13
N GLN A 33 -3.51 1.89 16.66
CA GLN A 33 -2.17 2.43 16.88
C GLN A 33 -1.48 2.80 15.56
N ALA A 34 -1.56 1.93 14.54
CA ALA A 34 -0.98 2.19 13.23
C ALA A 34 -1.71 3.34 12.53
N ARG A 35 -3.05 3.37 12.61
CA ARG A 35 -3.88 4.47 12.07
C ARG A 35 -3.51 5.80 12.70
N SER A 36 -3.45 5.87 14.03
CA SER A 36 -3.10 7.10 14.76
C SER A 36 -1.69 7.59 14.40
N ASN A 37 -0.71 6.69 14.38
CA ASN A 37 0.66 7.04 14.02
C ASN A 37 0.76 7.56 12.58
N LEU A 38 0.14 6.85 11.63
CA LEU A 38 0.17 7.23 10.21
C LEU A 38 -0.55 8.56 9.96
N LYS A 39 -1.64 8.84 10.68
CA LYS A 39 -2.34 10.12 10.63
C LYS A 39 -1.42 11.29 10.96
N VAL A 40 -0.61 11.17 12.02
CA VAL A 40 0.34 12.21 12.42
C VAL A 40 1.35 12.50 11.30
N PHE A 41 1.91 11.46 10.66
CA PHE A 41 2.87 11.65 9.57
C PHE A 41 2.23 12.25 8.31
N ILE A 42 1.04 11.80 7.93
CA ILE A 42 0.29 12.33 6.79
C ILE A 42 -0.04 13.81 7.02
N ASP A 43 -0.61 14.15 8.17
CA ASP A 43 -1.00 15.53 8.49
C ASP A 43 0.24 16.43 8.51
N ALA A 44 1.37 15.95 9.03
CA ALA A 44 2.63 16.69 9.05
C ALA A 44 3.20 16.90 7.64
N ALA A 45 3.20 15.88 6.77
CA ALA A 45 3.66 16.00 5.39
C ALA A 45 2.79 16.98 4.59
N ARG A 46 1.46 16.87 4.74
CA ARG A 46 0.49 17.81 4.13
C ARG A 46 0.68 19.24 4.62
N GLY A 47 0.90 19.42 5.93
CA GLY A 47 1.14 20.74 6.52
C GLY A 47 2.42 21.41 6.02
N ARG A 48 3.45 20.63 5.68
CA ARG A 48 4.69 21.14 5.06
C ARG A 48 4.59 21.29 3.54
N GLY A 49 3.65 20.62 2.89
CA GLY A 49 3.54 20.58 1.43
C GLY A 49 4.68 19.81 0.76
N ASP A 50 5.25 18.83 1.46
CA ASP A 50 6.38 18.02 0.97
C ASP A 50 6.07 16.52 1.08
N ALA A 51 6.96 15.68 0.56
CA ALA A 51 6.84 14.23 0.63
C ALA A 51 6.74 13.71 2.07
N LEU A 52 5.96 12.63 2.21
CA LEU A 52 5.99 11.78 3.39
C LEU A 52 7.31 10.99 3.40
N ASP A 53 7.92 10.86 4.57
CA ASP A 53 9.09 10.00 4.76
C ASP A 53 8.79 8.55 4.35
N HIS A 54 9.83 7.80 3.98
CA HIS A 54 9.67 6.40 3.59
C HIS A 54 9.08 5.56 4.73
N VAL A 55 8.02 4.81 4.42
CA VAL A 55 7.30 3.96 5.38
C VAL A 55 7.51 2.49 5.05
N LEU A 56 7.83 1.70 6.08
CA LEU A 56 7.88 0.25 6.01
C LEU A 56 6.69 -0.35 6.79
N PHE A 57 5.79 -1.03 6.10
CA PHE A 57 4.74 -1.82 6.74
C PHE A 57 5.22 -3.26 6.98
N ALA A 58 5.38 -3.65 8.24
CA ALA A 58 5.78 -4.99 8.63
C ALA A 58 4.64 -5.73 9.35
N GLY A 59 4.46 -7.00 9.04
CA GLY A 59 3.50 -7.86 9.74
C GLY A 59 3.03 -9.07 8.90
N PRO A 60 2.34 -10.03 9.53
CA PRO A 60 1.73 -11.19 8.88
C PRO A 60 0.92 -10.87 7.60
N PRO A 61 0.74 -11.83 6.67
CA PRO A 61 -0.14 -11.65 5.51
C PRO A 61 -1.59 -11.35 5.97
N GLY A 62 -2.34 -10.61 5.15
CA GLY A 62 -3.75 -10.28 5.42
C GLY A 62 -4.02 -9.06 6.30
N LEU A 63 -3.01 -8.41 6.88
CA LEU A 63 -3.19 -7.24 7.76
C LEU A 63 -3.42 -5.89 7.03
N GLY A 64 -3.72 -5.91 5.74
CA GLY A 64 -4.02 -4.68 4.99
C GLY A 64 -2.83 -3.78 4.67
N LYS A 65 -1.60 -4.29 4.61
CA LYS A 65 -0.38 -3.51 4.30
C LYS A 65 -0.48 -2.76 2.96
N THR A 66 -0.91 -3.46 1.90
CA THR A 66 -1.11 -2.85 0.58
C THR A 66 -2.24 -1.81 0.61
N THR A 67 -3.30 -2.07 1.37
CA THR A 67 -4.41 -1.13 1.58
C THR A 67 -3.95 0.13 2.29
N PHE A 68 -3.13 0.03 3.34
CA PHE A 68 -2.52 1.19 3.99
C PHE A 68 -1.70 2.03 3.01
N ALA A 69 -0.86 1.39 2.17
CA ALA A 69 -0.08 2.12 1.18
C ALA A 69 -0.95 2.88 0.16
N GLN A 70 -2.07 2.31 -0.26
CA GLN A 70 -3.05 2.98 -1.13
C GLN A 70 -3.75 4.14 -0.42
N ILE A 71 -4.17 3.96 0.84
CA ILE A 71 -4.77 5.02 1.66
C ILE A 71 -3.80 6.19 1.81
N VAL A 72 -2.51 5.93 2.10
CA VAL A 72 -1.49 6.98 2.22
C VAL A 72 -1.42 7.83 0.95
N ALA A 73 -1.35 7.19 -0.23
CA ALA A 73 -1.32 7.91 -1.50
C ALA A 73 -2.58 8.77 -1.72
N ARG A 74 -3.76 8.24 -1.37
CA ARG A 74 -5.04 8.96 -1.46
C ARG A 74 -5.11 10.15 -0.51
N GLU A 75 -4.73 9.97 0.75
CA GLU A 75 -4.71 11.03 1.77
C GLU A 75 -3.75 12.16 1.42
N LEU A 76 -2.64 11.84 0.73
CA LEU A 76 -1.66 12.80 0.22
C LEU A 76 -2.04 13.38 -1.15
N GLY A 77 -3.08 12.86 -1.82
CA GLY A 77 -3.51 13.33 -3.14
C GLY A 77 -2.51 13.04 -4.26
N VAL A 78 -1.74 11.96 -4.17
CA VAL A 78 -0.70 11.59 -5.15
C VAL A 78 -1.02 10.27 -5.85
N ASN A 79 -0.32 10.00 -6.96
CA ASN A 79 -0.44 8.74 -7.69
C ASN A 79 0.11 7.57 -6.89
N PHE A 80 -0.45 6.38 -7.09
CA PHE A 80 0.00 5.15 -6.47
C PHE A 80 0.55 4.17 -7.52
N ARG A 81 1.78 3.70 -7.32
CA ARG A 81 2.41 2.67 -8.17
C ARG A 81 2.79 1.47 -7.31
N ALA A 82 2.18 0.32 -7.60
CA ALA A 82 2.53 -0.94 -6.94
C ALA A 82 3.57 -1.71 -7.75
N THR A 83 4.49 -2.36 -7.05
CA THR A 83 5.42 -3.34 -7.61
C THR A 83 5.65 -4.46 -6.60
N SER A 84 6.10 -5.62 -7.06
CA SER A 84 6.47 -6.74 -6.20
C SER A 84 7.97 -6.99 -6.30
N GLY A 85 8.57 -7.45 -5.19
CA GLY A 85 10.03 -7.65 -5.10
C GLY A 85 10.67 -8.42 -6.26
N PRO A 86 10.08 -9.54 -6.74
CA PRO A 86 10.63 -10.29 -7.87
C PRO A 86 10.64 -9.53 -9.22
N VAL A 87 9.82 -8.48 -9.35
CA VAL A 87 9.71 -7.66 -10.57
C VAL A 87 10.80 -6.57 -10.60
N ILE A 88 11.37 -6.21 -9.45
CA ILE A 88 12.50 -5.26 -9.34
C ILE A 88 13.79 -6.00 -9.68
N SER A 89 14.03 -6.22 -10.97
CA SER A 89 15.29 -6.80 -11.47
C SER A 89 16.32 -5.75 -11.86
N LYS A 90 15.92 -4.48 -12.01
CA LYS A 90 16.78 -3.36 -12.41
C LYS A 90 16.46 -2.09 -11.59
N PRO A 91 17.49 -1.33 -11.14
CA PRO A 91 17.31 -0.07 -10.39
C PRO A 91 16.54 1.05 -11.11
N GLY A 92 16.28 0.94 -12.42
CA GLY A 92 15.68 2.00 -13.24
C GLY A 92 14.18 1.88 -13.51
N ASP A 93 13.49 0.89 -12.94
CA ASP A 93 12.07 0.63 -13.23
C ASP A 93 11.08 1.41 -12.32
N LEU A 94 11.59 2.15 -11.34
CA LEU A 94 10.79 2.92 -10.36
C LEU A 94 10.71 4.41 -10.71
#